data_AF-A0A934K1Z2-F1
#
_entry.id   AF-A0A934K1Z2-F1
#
_cell.length_a   1.000
_cell.length_b   1.000
_cell.length_c   1.000
_cell.angle_alpha   90.00
_cell.angle_beta   90.00
_cell.angle_gamma   90.00
#
_symmetry.space_group_name_H-M   'P 1'
#
loop_
_entity.id
_entity.type
_entity.pdbx_description
1 polymer ?
#
loop_
_entity_poly.entity_id
_entity_poly.type
_entity_poly.pdbx_seq_one_letter_code
_entity_poly.pdbx_strand_id
1 'polypeptide(L)'
;MFEFQVLATDRAARRGVIRTDHGELETPAFFAVATRAALKGVSPDAAWEVGVRSLICNAYHLTVQPGPELVEAAGGLHRFMGWPGVLATDSGGFQIFSLRHGQVADEVKGRRRLPPAEGDPIDAVRVDEEGADFRSYLDGSRHRFTPENNMALQRSLGADLLFCLDECTPFHVPAEYTRAAMERNARWARRCLDAFHRLGMEERQALFGIVHGGVYPELRRISAAAMAALPFSGFGIGDCLGESKQDWYRLVELVCPLLPEERPRHLLGVGEPDDLVEGALRGIDTFDCAMPTRIARHGQALVQGMPRFRLDLAKAERRGEDRPIEEGCPCTACRRFGRAYLHHLFRAGEMLGIALAAEHNLAFTARLMARIREAISAGSLAELRAEQRMPAASG
;
A
#
# COMPACT_ATOMS: atom_id res chain seq x y z
N MET A 1 18.93 8.07 -9.48
CA MET A 1 18.37 7.94 -10.85
C MET A 1 17.29 6.87 -10.85
N PHE A 2 16.07 7.21 -11.31
CA PHE A 2 14.96 6.26 -11.40
C PHE A 2 14.85 5.66 -12.81
N GLU A 3 14.70 4.34 -12.88
CA GLU A 3 14.42 3.62 -14.13
C GLU A 3 13.40 2.51 -13.87
N PHE A 4 12.50 2.29 -14.83
CA PHE A 4 11.65 1.11 -14.86
C PHE A 4 11.88 0.35 -16.17
N GLN A 5 12.15 -0.96 -16.07
CA GLN A 5 12.38 -1.83 -17.21
C GLN A 5 11.46 -3.04 -17.15
N VAL A 6 10.72 -3.31 -18.23
CA VAL A 6 9.96 -4.55 -18.39
C VAL A 6 10.89 -5.64 -18.93
N LEU A 7 10.91 -6.80 -18.26
CA LEU A 7 11.78 -7.94 -18.56
C LEU A 7 11.03 -9.10 -19.24
N ALA A 8 9.78 -9.34 -18.86
CA ALA A 8 8.94 -10.38 -19.44
C ALA A 8 7.46 -10.00 -19.32
N THR A 9 6.62 -10.60 -20.17
CA THR A 9 5.16 -10.40 -20.12
C THR A 9 4.40 -11.71 -20.25
N ASP A 10 3.25 -11.78 -19.60
CA ASP A 10 2.23 -12.81 -19.80
C ASP A 10 0.89 -12.08 -19.97
N ARG A 11 0.50 -11.87 -21.24
CA ARG A 11 -0.62 -10.99 -21.61
C ARG A 11 -0.39 -9.57 -21.07
N ALA A 12 -1.30 -9.06 -20.23
CA ALA A 12 -1.17 -7.75 -19.61
C ALA A 12 -0.21 -7.74 -18.42
N ALA A 13 0.13 -8.90 -17.85
CA ALA A 13 1.03 -8.99 -16.72
C ALA A 13 2.48 -8.70 -17.14
N ARG A 14 3.21 -7.98 -16.29
CA ARG A 14 4.58 -7.55 -16.56
C ARG A 14 5.47 -7.97 -15.40
N ARG A 15 6.58 -8.63 -15.72
CA ARG A 15 7.73 -8.75 -14.82
C ARG A 15 8.71 -7.65 -15.21
N GLY A 16 9.16 -6.87 -14.25
CA GLY A 16 10.10 -5.79 -14.48
C GLY A 16 11.05 -5.56 -13.32
N VAL A 17 11.82 -4.49 -13.40
CA VAL A 17 12.69 -3.99 -12.33
C VAL A 17 12.55 -2.48 -12.26
N ILE A 18 12.35 -1.96 -11.05
CA ILE A 18 12.51 -0.55 -10.70
C ILE A 18 13.92 -0.37 -10.11
N ARG A 19 14.69 0.59 -10.62
CA ARG A 19 16.02 0.95 -10.08
C ARG A 19 15.94 2.30 -9.38
N THR A 20 16.48 2.38 -8.18
CA THR A 20 16.58 3.61 -7.38
C THR A 20 17.99 3.75 -6.79
N ASP A 21 18.26 4.87 -6.11
CA ASP A 21 19.53 5.09 -5.41
C ASP A 21 19.75 4.08 -4.25
N HIS A 22 18.66 3.47 -3.75
CA HIS A 22 18.67 2.50 -2.65
C HIS A 22 18.47 1.05 -3.14
N GLY A 23 18.67 0.79 -4.43
CA GLY A 23 18.75 -0.56 -4.99
C GLY A 23 17.70 -0.87 -6.03
N GLU A 24 17.61 -2.15 -6.38
CA GLU A 24 16.68 -2.67 -7.37
C GLU A 24 15.48 -3.35 -6.70
N LEU A 25 14.30 -3.17 -7.30
CA LEU A 25 13.06 -3.80 -6.88
C LEU A 25 12.43 -4.54 -8.07
N GLU A 26 12.42 -5.87 -8.01
CA GLU A 26 11.71 -6.68 -9.01
C GLU A 26 10.19 -6.49 -8.90
N THR A 27 9.51 -6.36 -10.03
CA THR A 27 8.05 -6.25 -10.13
C THR A 27 7.42 -7.51 -10.78
N PRO A 28 6.21 -7.95 -10.39
CA PRO A 28 5.36 -7.32 -9.38
C PRO A 28 5.91 -7.34 -7.95
N ALA A 29 5.71 -6.25 -7.21
CA ALA A 29 6.25 -6.02 -5.87
C ALA A 29 5.16 -5.60 -4.86
N PHE A 30 5.40 -5.90 -3.58
CA PHE A 30 4.51 -5.53 -2.48
C PHE A 30 5.24 -4.63 -1.47
N PHE A 31 4.73 -3.43 -1.27
CA PHE A 31 5.19 -2.45 -0.30
C PHE A 31 4.50 -2.71 1.04
N ALA A 32 5.26 -3.19 2.02
CA ALA A 32 4.73 -3.34 3.38
C ALA A 32 4.61 -1.96 4.05
N VAL A 33 3.45 -1.70 4.68
CA VAL A 33 3.17 -0.39 5.27
C VAL A 33 3.91 -0.20 6.60
N ALA A 34 4.83 0.77 6.63
CA ALA A 34 5.58 1.23 7.78
C ALA A 34 5.07 2.60 8.23
N THR A 35 3.83 2.65 8.71
CA THR A 35 3.02 3.87 8.94
C THR A 35 3.78 5.06 9.57
N ARG A 36 4.64 4.81 10.56
CA ARG A 36 5.42 5.84 11.28
C ARG A 36 6.92 5.54 11.21
N ALA A 37 7.43 5.26 10.01
CA ALA A 37 8.79 4.77 9.80
C ALA A 37 9.09 3.49 10.61
N ALA A 38 8.06 2.66 10.83
CA ALA A 38 8.17 1.43 11.62
C ALA A 38 7.18 0.38 11.12
N LEU A 39 7.69 -0.81 10.81
CA LEU A 39 6.88 -2.00 10.62
C LEU A 39 6.31 -2.45 11.97
N LYS A 40 5.01 -2.69 12.02
CA LYS A 40 4.34 -3.04 13.28
C LYS A 40 4.69 -4.47 13.67
N GLY A 41 5.57 -4.60 14.67
CA GLY A 41 5.95 -5.87 15.29
C GLY A 41 7.14 -6.58 14.65
N VAL A 42 7.78 -5.99 13.63
CA VAL A 42 8.88 -6.64 12.90
C VAL A 42 10.01 -5.62 12.71
N SER A 43 11.25 -6.01 12.98
CA SER A 43 12.42 -5.16 12.72
C SER A 43 12.74 -5.11 11.22
N PRO A 44 13.47 -4.08 10.75
CA PRO A 44 14.00 -4.03 9.39
C PRO A 44 14.73 -5.32 8.99
N ASP A 45 15.64 -5.80 9.84
CA ASP A 45 16.44 -7.01 9.57
C ASP A 45 15.56 -8.26 9.42
N ALA A 46 14.59 -8.46 10.33
CA ALA A 46 13.69 -9.60 10.26
C ALA A 46 12.82 -9.57 8.99
N ALA A 47 12.32 -8.38 8.60
CA ALA A 47 11.59 -8.21 7.36
C ALA A 47 12.47 -8.47 6.13
N TRP A 48 13.73 -8.01 6.16
CA TRP A 48 14.70 -8.22 5.10
C TRP A 48 15.05 -9.70 4.92
N GLU A 49 15.30 -10.43 6.01
CA GLU A 49 15.62 -11.86 6.00
C GLU A 49 14.52 -12.70 5.33
N VAL A 50 13.25 -12.31 5.49
CA VAL A 50 12.11 -13.02 4.89
C VAL A 50 11.71 -12.54 3.49
N GLY A 51 12.52 -11.67 2.88
CA GLY A 51 12.36 -11.27 1.48
C GLY A 51 11.56 -10.00 1.24
N VAL A 52 11.25 -9.20 2.28
CA VAL A 52 10.67 -7.86 2.06
C VAL A 52 11.76 -6.96 1.49
N ARG A 53 11.46 -6.28 0.38
CA ARG A 53 12.40 -5.40 -0.33
C ARG A 53 11.89 -3.98 -0.52
N SER A 54 10.61 -3.74 -0.27
CA SER A 54 10.02 -2.41 -0.34
C SER A 54 9.06 -2.11 0.80
N LEU A 55 9.10 -0.86 1.27
CA LEU A 55 8.20 -0.33 2.30
C LEU A 55 7.53 0.95 1.83
N ILE A 56 6.35 1.23 2.36
CA ILE A 56 5.70 2.54 2.20
C ILE A 56 5.45 3.18 3.57
N CYS A 57 5.85 4.44 3.69
CA CYS A 57 5.66 5.28 4.87
C CYS A 57 4.54 6.30 4.61
N ASN A 58 3.94 6.79 5.68
CA ASN A 58 2.83 7.71 5.57
C ASN A 58 3.24 9.14 5.95
N ALA A 59 3.13 10.08 4.99
CA ALA A 59 3.58 11.46 5.21
C ALA A 59 2.75 12.20 6.27
N TYR A 60 1.44 11.92 6.34
CA TYR A 60 0.56 12.49 7.37
C TYR A 60 1.03 12.14 8.78
N HIS A 61 1.29 10.86 9.03
CA HIS A 61 1.74 10.41 10.34
C HIS A 61 3.14 10.91 10.68
N LEU A 62 4.05 10.94 9.71
CA LEU A 62 5.42 11.43 9.92
C LEU A 62 5.49 12.94 10.17
N THR A 63 4.54 13.71 9.61
CA THR A 63 4.38 15.15 9.92
C THR A 63 3.98 15.35 11.37
N VAL A 64 3.02 14.55 11.86
CA VAL A 64 2.56 14.64 13.24
C VAL A 64 3.61 14.12 14.22
N GLN A 65 4.29 13.02 13.87
CA GLN A 65 5.32 12.40 14.69
C GLN A 65 6.23 11.52 13.82
N PRO A 66 7.56 11.79 13.79
CA PRO A 66 8.30 12.68 14.69
C PRO A 66 8.39 14.15 14.26
N GLY A 67 7.86 14.51 13.09
CA GLY A 67 8.12 15.79 12.42
C GLY A 67 9.23 15.65 11.36
N PRO A 68 9.09 16.31 10.20
CA PRO A 68 10.01 16.14 9.07
C PRO A 68 11.43 16.63 9.37
N GLU A 69 11.59 17.67 10.18
CA GLU A 69 12.88 18.26 10.51
C GLU A 69 13.80 17.26 11.22
N LEU A 70 13.21 16.40 12.07
CA LEU A 70 13.96 15.36 12.78
C LEU A 70 14.41 14.25 11.83
N VAL A 71 13.55 13.87 10.88
CA VAL A 71 13.88 12.86 9.87
C VAL A 71 14.97 13.38 8.93
N GLU A 72 14.86 14.64 8.49
CA GLU A 72 15.85 15.28 7.64
C GLU A 72 17.20 15.40 8.35
N ALA A 73 17.22 15.85 9.60
CA ALA A 73 18.44 15.93 10.42
C ALA A 73 19.10 14.55 10.64
N ALA A 74 18.32 13.47 10.65
CA ALA A 74 18.82 12.10 10.71
C ALA A 74 19.40 11.59 9.37
N GLY A 75 19.24 12.35 8.27
CA GLY A 75 19.69 11.98 6.93
C GLY A 75 18.63 11.26 6.09
N GLY A 76 17.35 11.53 6.33
CA GLY A 76 16.23 10.94 5.60
C GLY A 76 15.73 9.62 6.20
N LEU A 77 14.58 9.15 5.70
CA LEU A 77 13.88 7.99 6.24
C LEU A 77 14.72 6.72 6.23
N HIS A 78 15.44 6.43 5.14
CA HIS A 78 16.27 5.23 5.03
C HIS A 78 17.23 5.09 6.21
N ARG A 79 17.98 6.17 6.52
CA ARG A 79 18.91 6.18 7.66
C ARG A 79 18.17 6.21 8.99
N PHE A 80 17.10 6.99 9.09
CA PHE A 80 16.32 7.14 10.32
C PHE A 80 15.72 5.81 10.81
N MET A 81 15.21 4.99 9.89
CA MET A 81 14.57 3.71 10.21
C MET A 81 15.44 2.49 9.95
N GLY A 82 16.68 2.68 9.47
CA GLY A 82 17.60 1.59 9.12
C GLY A 82 17.08 0.71 7.99
N TRP A 83 16.41 1.27 6.98
CA TRP A 83 15.89 0.50 5.85
C TRP A 83 16.79 0.60 4.61
N PRO A 84 17.37 -0.53 4.14
CA PRO A 84 18.31 -0.51 3.02
C PRO A 84 17.66 -0.67 1.64
N GLY A 85 16.37 -1.01 1.57
CA GLY A 85 15.66 -1.25 0.30
C GLY A 85 14.88 -0.05 -0.19
N VAL A 86 14.11 -0.27 -1.25
CA VAL A 86 13.27 0.76 -1.87
C VAL A 86 12.19 1.24 -0.90
N LEU A 87 12.01 2.55 -0.81
CA LEU A 87 11.03 3.19 0.07
C LEU A 87 10.11 4.09 -0.74
N ALA A 88 8.81 4.04 -0.41
CA ALA A 88 7.83 4.99 -0.89
C ALA A 88 7.28 5.85 0.25
N THR A 89 6.81 7.05 -0.06
CA THR A 89 5.93 7.83 0.81
C THR A 89 4.62 8.11 0.11
N ASP A 90 3.50 7.78 0.75
CA ASP A 90 2.22 8.34 0.35
C ASP A 90 2.17 9.85 0.66
N SER A 91 1.23 10.56 0.05
CA SER A 91 1.03 11.99 0.30
C SER A 91 0.37 12.30 1.66
N GLY A 92 -0.18 11.29 2.33
CA GLY A 92 -1.06 11.47 3.49
C GLY A 92 -2.47 11.95 3.15
N GLY A 93 -2.80 12.16 1.88
CA GLY A 93 -4.12 12.60 1.43
C GLY A 93 -5.21 11.68 1.96
N PHE A 94 -5.19 10.39 1.61
CA PHE A 94 -6.17 9.40 2.05
C PHE A 94 -6.47 9.44 3.56
N GLN A 95 -5.46 9.65 4.42
CA GLN A 95 -5.64 9.70 5.87
C GLN A 95 -6.45 10.93 6.28
N ILE A 96 -6.16 12.10 5.70
CA ILE A 96 -6.93 13.32 5.91
C ILE A 96 -8.41 13.09 5.55
N PHE A 97 -8.70 12.45 4.40
CA PHE A 97 -10.09 12.24 3.96
C PHE A 97 -10.79 11.08 4.69
N SER A 98 -10.07 10.01 5.05
CA SER A 98 -10.63 8.90 5.83
C SER A 98 -10.99 9.32 7.26
N LEU A 99 -10.32 10.34 7.81
CA LEU A 99 -10.74 10.97 9.05
C LEU A 99 -12.08 11.68 8.86
N ARG A 100 -12.26 12.45 7.78
CA ARG A 100 -13.52 13.17 7.46
C ARG A 100 -14.71 12.25 7.23
N HIS A 101 -14.55 11.19 6.43
CA HIS A 101 -15.67 10.39 5.91
C HIS A 101 -15.75 8.96 6.50
N GLY A 102 -14.78 8.54 7.31
CA GLY A 102 -14.61 7.14 7.73
C GLY A 102 -13.76 6.34 6.73
N GLN A 103 -13.39 5.10 7.07
CA GLN A 103 -12.68 4.23 6.12
C GLN A 103 -13.66 3.69 5.08
N VAL A 104 -13.26 3.65 3.80
CA VAL A 104 -14.01 2.97 2.72
C VAL A 104 -14.35 1.52 3.12
N ALA A 105 -13.47 0.87 3.89
CA ALA A 105 -13.69 -0.47 4.41
C ALA A 105 -14.80 -0.60 5.47
N ASP A 106 -15.14 0.47 6.19
CA ASP A 106 -16.26 0.50 7.15
C ASP A 106 -17.60 0.64 6.39
N GLU A 107 -17.59 1.41 5.30
CA GLU A 107 -18.72 1.61 4.40
C GLU A 107 -19.11 0.33 3.65
N VAL A 108 -18.14 -0.37 3.04
CA VAL A 108 -18.35 -1.68 2.39
C VAL A 108 -18.95 -2.71 3.36
N LYS A 109 -18.74 -2.53 4.67
CA LYS A 109 -19.31 -3.40 5.73
C LYS A 109 -20.65 -2.89 6.27
N GLY A 110 -21.25 -1.87 5.66
CA GLY A 110 -22.53 -1.29 6.07
C GLY A 110 -22.48 -0.56 7.41
N ARG A 111 -21.29 -0.23 7.94
CA ARG A 111 -21.16 0.51 9.20
C ARG A 111 -21.28 2.00 8.91
N ARG A 112 -22.50 2.56 9.03
CA ARG A 112 -22.69 4.01 9.03
C ARG A 112 -21.95 4.61 10.23
N ARG A 113 -21.08 5.58 9.97
CA ARG A 113 -20.56 6.45 11.03
C ARG A 113 -21.70 7.35 11.51
N LEU A 114 -21.86 7.47 12.82
CA LEU A 114 -22.67 8.55 13.39
C LEU A 114 -22.03 9.90 12.99
N PRO A 115 -22.82 10.97 12.79
CA PRO A 115 -22.25 12.28 12.57
C PRO A 115 -21.32 12.66 13.73
N PRO A 116 -20.21 13.37 13.44
CA PRO A 116 -19.24 13.77 14.46
C PRO A 116 -19.94 14.59 15.56
N ALA A 117 -19.50 14.41 16.81
CA ALA A 117 -19.94 15.30 17.89
C ALA A 117 -19.31 16.69 17.70
N GLU A 118 -19.94 17.74 18.23
CA GLU A 118 -19.37 19.08 18.19
C GLU A 118 -17.99 19.10 18.91
N GLY A 119 -16.93 19.48 18.19
CA GLY A 119 -15.54 19.39 18.68
C GLY A 119 -14.79 18.10 18.31
N ASP A 120 -15.41 17.20 17.55
CA ASP A 120 -14.76 16.02 16.99
C ASP A 120 -13.70 16.42 15.93
N PRO A 121 -12.47 15.85 15.96
CA PRO A 121 -11.45 16.09 14.95
C PRO A 121 -11.91 15.91 13.49
N ILE A 122 -12.97 15.14 13.26
CA ILE A 122 -13.58 14.88 11.95
C ILE A 122 -14.23 16.14 11.35
N ASP A 123 -14.80 17.03 12.17
CA ASP A 123 -15.39 18.32 11.74
C ASP A 123 -14.33 19.34 11.28
N ALA A 124 -13.04 19.01 11.43
CA ALA A 124 -11.92 19.91 11.17
C ALA A 124 -11.22 19.68 9.81
N VAL A 125 -11.72 18.78 8.96
CA VAL A 125 -11.14 18.54 7.63
C VAL A 125 -11.85 19.41 6.60
N ARG A 126 -11.13 20.42 6.09
CA ARG A 126 -11.59 21.31 5.01
C ARG A 126 -10.73 21.11 3.78
N VAL A 127 -11.37 21.01 2.62
CA VAL A 127 -10.70 20.86 1.33
C VAL A 127 -11.16 21.95 0.40
N ASP A 128 -10.23 22.60 -0.26
CA ASP A 128 -10.49 23.63 -1.26
C ASP A 128 -9.43 23.54 -2.38
N GLU A 129 -9.40 24.51 -3.28
CA GLU A 129 -8.44 24.49 -4.40
C GLU A 129 -6.98 24.60 -3.92
N GLU A 130 -6.74 25.23 -2.77
CA GLU A 130 -5.39 25.50 -2.29
C GLU A 130 -4.77 24.29 -1.57
N GLY A 131 -5.59 23.43 -0.96
CA GLY A 131 -5.12 22.28 -0.18
C GLY A 131 -6.17 21.67 0.74
N ALA A 132 -5.69 20.90 1.73
CA ALA A 132 -6.50 20.26 2.75
C ALA A 132 -6.01 20.61 4.16
N ASP A 133 -6.92 21.12 4.98
CA ASP A 133 -6.69 21.35 6.42
C ASP A 133 -7.00 20.08 7.21
N PHE A 134 -6.24 19.83 8.26
CA PHE A 134 -6.51 18.76 9.22
C PHE A 134 -6.03 19.14 10.63
N ARG A 135 -6.49 18.36 11.62
CA ARG A 135 -5.98 18.42 12.98
C ARG A 135 -5.16 17.18 13.30
N SER A 136 -4.04 17.39 13.98
CA SER A 136 -3.25 16.32 14.55
C SER A 136 -4.08 15.50 15.54
N TYR A 137 -4.05 14.16 15.38
CA TYR A 137 -4.68 13.24 16.33
C TYR A 137 -3.92 13.13 17.66
N LEU A 138 -2.72 13.72 17.75
CA LEU A 138 -1.85 13.63 18.94
C LEU A 138 -2.16 14.76 19.92
N ASP A 139 -2.27 15.99 19.43
CA ASP A 139 -2.33 17.21 20.24
C ASP A 139 -3.40 18.22 19.76
N GLY A 140 -4.13 17.92 18.68
CA GLY A 140 -5.17 18.79 18.13
C GLY A 140 -4.66 20.02 17.37
N SER A 141 -3.34 20.15 17.17
CA SER A 141 -2.73 21.23 16.38
C SER A 141 -3.26 21.24 14.94
N ARG A 142 -3.40 22.43 14.35
CA ARG A 142 -3.91 22.61 12.99
C ARG A 142 -2.77 22.58 11.99
N HIS A 143 -2.94 21.80 10.93
CA HIS A 143 -1.99 21.64 9.84
C HIS A 143 -2.72 21.80 8.51
N ARG A 144 -1.97 22.17 7.46
CA ARG A 144 -2.48 22.27 6.10
C ARG A 144 -1.51 21.63 5.13
N PHE A 145 -2.01 20.73 4.29
CA PHE A 145 -1.26 20.20 3.15
C PHE A 145 -1.70 20.92 1.87
N THR A 146 -0.72 21.47 1.16
CA THR A 146 -0.84 21.92 -0.22
C THR A 146 0.05 21.03 -1.08
N PRO A 147 -0.19 20.93 -2.39
CA PRO A 147 0.73 20.27 -3.32
C PRO A 147 2.20 20.65 -3.11
N GLU A 148 2.50 21.93 -2.90
CA GLU A 148 3.86 22.44 -2.77
C GLU A 148 4.53 22.05 -1.45
N ASN A 149 3.84 22.23 -0.32
CA ASN A 149 4.43 21.92 0.98
C ASN A 149 4.52 20.40 1.21
N ASN A 150 3.63 19.62 0.58
CA ASN A 150 3.69 18.17 0.62
C ASN A 150 4.88 17.63 -0.18
N MET A 151 5.23 18.25 -1.32
CA MET A 151 6.47 17.92 -2.04
C MET A 151 7.71 18.29 -1.24
N ALA A 152 7.72 19.46 -0.57
CA ALA A 152 8.82 19.85 0.31
C ALA A 152 9.00 18.86 1.48
N LEU A 153 7.89 18.43 2.10
CA LEU A 153 7.87 17.39 3.11
C LEU A 153 8.44 16.07 2.56
N GLN A 154 7.92 15.56 1.46
CA GLN A 154 8.37 14.28 0.89
C GLN A 154 9.85 14.32 0.43
N ARG A 155 10.35 15.50 0.01
CA ARG A 155 11.78 15.73 -0.21
C ARG A 155 12.59 15.53 1.07
N SER A 156 12.19 16.16 2.17
CA SER A 156 12.88 16.05 3.47
C SER A 156 12.89 14.62 4.01
N LEU A 157 11.84 13.85 3.70
CA LEU A 157 11.73 12.44 4.06
C LEU A 157 12.68 11.56 3.23
N GLY A 158 13.00 11.94 1.99
CA GLY A 158 14.01 11.30 1.17
C GLY A 158 13.69 9.86 0.75
N ALA A 159 12.42 9.51 0.55
CA ALA A 159 12.01 8.22 -0.02
C ALA A 159 12.22 8.19 -1.54
N ASP A 160 12.40 7.00 -2.11
CA ASP A 160 12.64 6.83 -3.56
C ASP A 160 11.40 7.14 -4.41
N LEU A 161 10.22 6.67 -4.00
CA LEU A 161 8.96 6.88 -4.73
C LEU A 161 7.99 7.76 -3.95
N LEU A 162 7.45 8.77 -4.62
CA LEU A 162 6.58 9.78 -4.04
C LEU A 162 5.23 9.76 -4.74
N PHE A 163 4.15 9.90 -3.98
CA PHE A 163 2.81 10.04 -4.53
C PHE A 163 2.33 11.49 -4.40
N CYS A 164 1.69 12.02 -5.45
CA CYS A 164 1.11 13.36 -5.42
C CYS A 164 0.07 13.49 -4.30
N LEU A 165 -0.05 14.70 -3.73
CA LEU A 165 -1.20 15.04 -2.90
C LEU A 165 -2.48 14.98 -3.74
N ASP A 166 -3.46 14.27 -3.23
CA ASP A 166 -4.72 13.98 -3.88
C ASP A 166 -5.87 13.98 -2.89
N GLU A 167 -7.09 14.12 -3.39
CA GLU A 167 -8.32 13.87 -2.64
C GLU A 167 -8.95 12.53 -3.02
N CYS A 168 -9.10 11.66 -2.02
CA CYS A 168 -9.82 10.41 -2.17
C CYS A 168 -11.32 10.61 -1.89
N THR A 169 -12.16 10.23 -2.85
CA THR A 169 -13.62 10.31 -2.72
C THR A 169 -14.20 8.99 -2.21
N PRO A 170 -15.06 9.01 -1.17
CA PRO A 170 -15.71 7.80 -0.68
C PRO A 170 -16.82 7.33 -1.65
N PHE A 171 -17.38 6.14 -1.45
CA PHE A 171 -18.32 5.56 -2.40
C PHE A 171 -19.68 6.28 -2.44
N HIS A 172 -20.18 6.74 -1.29
CA HIS A 172 -21.48 7.42 -1.18
C HIS A 172 -21.54 8.86 -1.68
N VAL A 173 -20.42 9.49 -2.10
CA VAL A 173 -20.50 10.86 -2.63
C VAL A 173 -21.09 10.86 -4.04
N PRO A 174 -21.88 11.88 -4.41
CA PRO A 174 -22.44 11.98 -5.76
C PRO A 174 -21.36 12.01 -6.85
N ALA A 175 -21.73 11.56 -8.05
CA ALA A 175 -20.87 11.62 -9.23
C ALA A 175 -20.36 13.04 -9.54
N GLU A 176 -21.18 14.06 -9.27
CA GLU A 176 -20.81 15.47 -9.44
C GLU A 176 -19.65 15.88 -8.51
N TYR A 177 -19.72 15.50 -7.22
CA TYR A 177 -18.62 15.74 -6.29
C TYR A 177 -17.36 14.97 -6.72
N THR A 178 -17.54 13.71 -7.13
CA THR A 178 -16.43 12.87 -7.62
C THR A 178 -15.75 13.49 -8.83
N ARG A 179 -16.51 14.06 -9.77
CA ARG A 179 -15.99 14.80 -10.93
C ARG A 179 -15.20 16.03 -10.47
N ALA A 180 -15.76 16.86 -9.60
CA ALA A 180 -15.10 18.07 -9.11
C ALA A 180 -13.80 17.76 -8.35
N ALA A 181 -13.79 16.70 -7.53
CA ALA A 181 -12.59 16.24 -6.83
C ALA A 181 -11.54 15.69 -7.81
N MET A 182 -11.94 14.89 -8.80
CA MET A 182 -11.04 14.40 -9.85
C MET A 182 -10.39 15.54 -10.65
N GLU A 183 -11.15 16.57 -10.99
CA GLU A 183 -10.63 17.76 -11.67
C GLU A 183 -9.67 18.58 -10.79
N ARG A 184 -9.97 18.71 -9.48
CA ARG A 184 -9.05 19.30 -8.50
C ARG A 184 -7.76 18.50 -8.39
N ASN A 185 -7.83 17.17 -8.33
CA ASN A 185 -6.66 16.30 -8.27
C ASN A 185 -5.78 16.44 -9.51
N ALA A 186 -6.36 16.65 -10.70
CA ALA A 186 -5.57 16.93 -11.90
C ALA A 186 -4.77 18.25 -11.79
N ARG A 187 -5.37 19.31 -11.22
CA ARG A 187 -4.68 20.59 -10.96
C ARG A 187 -3.63 20.46 -9.86
N TRP A 188 -3.93 19.73 -8.79
CA TRP A 188 -2.98 19.43 -7.71
C TRP A 188 -1.80 18.58 -8.17
N ALA A 189 -2.02 17.58 -9.03
CA ALA A 189 -0.97 16.77 -9.62
C ALA A 189 0.00 17.65 -10.45
N ARG A 190 -0.53 18.61 -11.21
CA ARG A 190 0.31 19.58 -11.93
C ARG A 190 1.14 20.44 -10.98
N ARG A 191 0.53 20.95 -9.90
CA ARG A 191 1.23 21.72 -8.87
C ARG A 191 2.30 20.89 -8.14
N CYS A 192 2.04 19.62 -7.86
CA CYS A 192 3.03 18.70 -7.31
C CYS A 192 4.22 18.55 -8.26
N LEU A 193 3.96 18.32 -9.55
CA LEU A 193 5.01 18.18 -10.57
C LEU A 193 5.86 19.46 -10.71
N ASP A 194 5.22 20.63 -10.77
CA ASP A 194 5.94 21.92 -10.87
C ASP A 194 6.77 22.19 -9.59
N ALA A 195 6.27 21.81 -8.41
CA ALA A 195 7.01 21.90 -7.16
C ALA A 195 8.18 20.91 -7.10
N PHE A 196 7.98 19.68 -7.57
CA PHE A 196 9.00 18.64 -7.65
C PHE A 196 10.19 19.09 -8.51
N HIS A 197 9.93 19.69 -9.67
CA HIS A 197 10.99 20.26 -10.52
C HIS A 197 11.68 21.47 -9.88
N ARG A 198 10.90 22.39 -9.30
CA ARG A 198 11.46 23.57 -8.61
C ARG A 198 12.38 23.18 -7.44
N LEU A 199 12.11 22.05 -6.81
CA LEU A 199 12.90 21.52 -5.69
C LEU A 199 14.10 20.66 -6.15
N GLY A 200 14.26 20.37 -7.45
CA GLY A 200 15.38 19.62 -8.01
C GLY A 200 15.43 18.16 -7.57
N MET A 201 14.28 17.50 -7.51
CA MET A 201 14.13 16.15 -6.94
C MET A 201 14.31 15.03 -7.98
N GLU A 202 14.32 15.35 -9.28
CA GLU A 202 14.28 14.42 -10.41
C GLU A 202 15.47 13.45 -10.47
N GLU A 203 16.62 13.85 -9.92
CA GLU A 203 17.82 13.03 -9.94
C GLU A 203 17.77 11.86 -8.96
N ARG A 204 17.00 12.00 -7.87
CA ARG A 204 17.03 11.09 -6.70
C ARG A 204 15.70 10.45 -6.37
N GLN A 205 14.59 11.11 -6.66
CA GLN A 205 13.25 10.66 -6.28
C GLN A 205 12.36 10.56 -7.53
N ALA A 206 11.33 9.72 -7.46
CA ALA A 206 10.39 9.48 -8.56
C ALA A 206 8.99 9.90 -8.15
N LEU A 207 8.36 10.80 -8.91
CA LEU A 207 7.01 11.28 -8.62
C LEU A 207 5.95 10.50 -9.41
N PHE A 208 4.93 10.03 -8.70
CA PHE A 208 3.79 9.29 -9.23
C PHE A 208 2.54 10.15 -9.21
N GLY A 209 1.88 10.27 -10.37
CA GLY A 209 0.53 10.83 -10.48
C GLY A 209 -0.51 9.77 -10.10
N ILE A 210 -1.70 10.18 -9.63
CA ILE A 210 -2.74 9.24 -9.17
C ILE A 210 -3.98 9.38 -10.04
N VAL A 211 -4.48 8.26 -10.56
CA VAL A 211 -5.73 8.17 -11.29
C VAL A 211 -6.91 8.06 -10.31
N HIS A 212 -7.87 8.97 -10.45
CA HIS A 212 -9.10 9.09 -9.66
C HIS A 212 -10.36 8.87 -10.50
N GLY A 213 -11.53 9.11 -9.91
CA GLY A 213 -12.82 9.08 -10.59
C GLY A 213 -13.81 8.12 -9.93
N GLY A 214 -13.53 7.69 -8.70
CA GLY A 214 -14.33 6.75 -7.93
C GLY A 214 -14.66 5.48 -8.72
N VAL A 215 -15.93 5.10 -8.70
CA VAL A 215 -16.45 3.92 -9.40
C VAL A 215 -16.95 4.21 -10.80
N TYR A 216 -16.73 5.42 -11.32
CA TYR A 216 -17.30 5.88 -12.59
C TYR A 216 -16.30 5.68 -13.75
N PRO A 217 -16.57 4.77 -14.69
CA PRO A 217 -15.65 4.47 -15.79
C PRO A 217 -15.27 5.68 -16.65
N GLU A 218 -16.21 6.58 -16.91
CA GLU A 218 -15.96 7.80 -17.70
C GLU A 218 -14.97 8.73 -16.99
N LEU A 219 -15.16 8.98 -15.69
CA LEU A 219 -14.26 9.83 -14.91
C LEU A 219 -12.85 9.22 -14.81
N ARG A 220 -12.76 7.90 -14.70
CA ARG A 220 -11.50 7.15 -14.71
C ARG A 220 -10.75 7.31 -16.03
N ARG A 221 -11.44 7.30 -17.17
CA ARG A 221 -10.82 7.56 -18.49
C ARG A 221 -10.29 8.98 -18.59
N ILE A 222 -11.06 9.97 -18.14
CA ILE A 222 -10.66 11.38 -18.14
C ILE A 222 -9.42 11.57 -17.25
N SER A 223 -9.44 11.03 -16.03
CA SER A 223 -8.33 11.10 -15.09
C SER A 223 -7.08 10.41 -15.62
N ALA A 224 -7.21 9.19 -16.17
CA ALA A 224 -6.09 8.45 -16.75
C ALA A 224 -5.44 9.22 -17.90
N ALA A 225 -6.24 9.81 -18.81
CA ALA A 225 -5.73 10.63 -19.90
C ALA A 225 -5.01 11.90 -19.38
N ALA A 226 -5.56 12.56 -18.37
CA ALA A 226 -4.94 13.74 -17.77
C ALA A 226 -3.59 13.41 -17.09
N MET A 227 -3.52 12.28 -16.38
CA MET A 227 -2.27 11.83 -15.75
C MET A 227 -1.23 11.40 -16.78
N ALA A 228 -1.63 10.62 -17.80
CA ALA A 228 -0.76 10.13 -18.85
C ALA A 228 -0.13 11.25 -19.70
N ALA A 229 -0.78 12.41 -19.79
CA ALA A 229 -0.26 13.59 -20.49
C ALA A 229 0.85 14.32 -19.72
N LEU A 230 1.09 13.98 -18.45
CA LEU A 230 2.11 14.59 -17.61
C LEU A 230 3.33 13.65 -17.47
N PRO A 231 4.56 14.20 -17.37
CA PRO A 231 5.80 13.42 -17.35
C PRO A 231 6.09 12.78 -15.97
N PHE A 232 5.12 12.07 -15.40
CA PHE A 232 5.32 11.33 -14.16
C PHE A 232 6.23 10.11 -14.36
N SER A 233 6.93 9.73 -13.28
CA SER A 233 7.80 8.56 -13.27
C SER A 233 7.02 7.25 -13.23
N GLY A 234 5.80 7.28 -12.72
CA GLY A 234 4.85 6.17 -12.67
C GLY A 234 3.45 6.64 -12.30
N PHE A 235 2.51 5.70 -12.17
CA PHE A 235 1.10 6.01 -11.96
C PHE A 235 0.49 5.18 -10.84
N GLY A 236 -0.06 5.85 -9.84
CA GLY A 236 -0.95 5.26 -8.85
C GLY A 236 -2.36 5.10 -9.39
N ILE A 237 -3.04 4.03 -9.02
CA ILE A 237 -4.47 3.81 -9.22
C ILE A 237 -5.07 3.74 -7.81
N GLY A 238 -5.74 4.82 -7.42
CA GLY A 238 -6.29 4.99 -6.06
C GLY A 238 -7.80 5.25 -6.07
N ASP A 239 -8.26 6.00 -5.07
CA ASP A 239 -9.67 6.36 -4.87
C ASP A 239 -10.57 5.16 -4.48
N CYS A 240 -11.89 5.35 -4.45
CA CYS A 240 -12.82 4.23 -4.29
C CYS A 240 -12.70 3.25 -5.47
N LEU A 241 -12.39 1.99 -5.15
CA LEU A 241 -12.24 0.90 -6.11
C LEU A 241 -13.52 0.06 -6.30
N GLY A 242 -14.62 0.42 -5.63
CA GLY A 242 -15.91 -0.28 -5.70
C GLY A 242 -16.22 -1.14 -4.48
N GLU A 243 -17.39 -1.77 -4.49
CA GLU A 243 -17.93 -2.54 -3.36
C GLU A 243 -17.41 -3.99 -3.34
N SER A 244 -17.16 -4.54 -4.53
CA SER A 244 -16.76 -5.93 -4.72
C SER A 244 -15.39 -6.03 -5.39
N LYS A 245 -14.77 -7.21 -5.26
CA LYS A 245 -13.54 -7.53 -5.99
C LYS A 245 -13.70 -7.37 -7.50
N GLN A 246 -14.87 -7.72 -8.04
CA GLN A 246 -15.14 -7.61 -9.48
C GLN A 246 -15.23 -6.17 -9.97
N ASP A 247 -15.60 -5.23 -9.12
CA ASP A 247 -15.69 -3.82 -9.51
C ASP A 247 -14.30 -3.25 -9.76
N TRP A 248 -13.37 -3.47 -8.83
CA TRP A 248 -12.02 -2.97 -9.00
C TRP A 248 -11.27 -3.70 -10.12
N TYR A 249 -11.51 -5.00 -10.33
CA TYR A 249 -10.97 -5.73 -11.48
C TYR A 249 -11.32 -5.03 -12.80
N ARG A 250 -12.59 -4.65 -13.00
CA ARG A 250 -13.06 -3.95 -14.20
C ARG A 250 -12.46 -2.55 -14.32
N LEU A 251 -12.29 -1.85 -13.19
CA LEU A 251 -11.64 -0.53 -13.18
C LEU A 251 -10.17 -0.61 -13.58
N VAL A 252 -9.43 -1.58 -13.06
CA VAL A 252 -8.00 -1.76 -13.40
C VAL A 252 -7.82 -2.22 -14.85
N GLU A 253 -8.67 -3.15 -15.33
CA GLU A 253 -8.71 -3.54 -16.76
C GLU A 253 -9.00 -2.36 -17.68
N LEU A 254 -9.80 -1.40 -17.23
CA LEU A 254 -10.08 -0.17 -17.98
C LEU A 254 -8.92 0.82 -17.96
N VAL A 255 -8.29 1.03 -16.81
CA VAL A 255 -7.31 2.11 -16.59
C VAL A 255 -5.92 1.74 -17.08
N CYS A 256 -5.44 0.52 -16.82
CA CYS A 256 -4.05 0.16 -17.13
C CYS A 256 -3.67 0.35 -18.62
N PRO A 257 -4.52 -0.02 -19.60
CA PRO A 257 -4.21 0.21 -21.02
C PRO A 257 -4.17 1.69 -21.44
N LEU A 258 -4.69 2.60 -20.61
CA LEU A 258 -4.70 4.05 -20.89
C LEU A 258 -3.45 4.75 -20.35
N LEU A 259 -2.60 4.04 -19.61
CA LEU A 259 -1.39 4.56 -19.00
C LEU A 259 -0.14 4.08 -19.78
N PRO A 260 0.87 4.95 -19.95
CA PRO A 260 2.12 4.61 -20.64
C PRO A 260 2.72 3.26 -20.19
N GLU A 261 3.07 2.41 -21.14
CA GLU A 261 3.51 1.03 -20.88
C GLU A 261 4.92 0.95 -20.27
N GLU A 262 5.76 1.93 -20.59
CA GLU A 262 7.11 2.11 -20.10
C GLU A 262 7.18 2.69 -18.67
N ARG A 263 6.02 2.90 -18.04
CA ARG A 263 5.89 3.43 -16.69
C ARG A 263 5.25 2.40 -15.75
N PRO A 264 5.73 2.32 -14.48
CA PRO A 264 5.16 1.40 -13.54
C PRO A 264 3.78 1.87 -13.04
N ARG A 265 2.94 0.90 -12.68
CA ARG A 265 1.56 1.06 -12.24
C ARG A 265 1.43 0.52 -10.82
N HIS A 266 1.06 1.39 -9.89
CA HIS A 266 0.90 1.07 -8.47
C HIS A 266 -0.57 1.02 -8.09
N LEU A 267 -1.06 -0.10 -7.55
CA LEU A 267 -2.42 -0.21 -7.03
C LEU A 267 -2.45 0.11 -5.53
N LEU A 268 -3.07 1.24 -5.17
CA LEU A 268 -3.04 1.78 -3.82
C LEU A 268 -3.98 0.98 -2.87
N GLY A 269 -3.44 0.53 -1.74
CA GLY A 269 -4.22 -0.04 -0.63
C GLY A 269 -4.75 -1.46 -0.81
N VAL A 270 -4.31 -2.20 -1.85
CA VAL A 270 -4.73 -3.58 -2.14
C VAL A 270 -3.63 -4.57 -1.73
N GLY A 271 -3.99 -5.66 -1.06
CA GLY A 271 -2.99 -6.64 -0.63
C GLY A 271 -3.48 -7.96 -0.05
N GLU A 272 -4.73 -8.38 -0.30
CA GLU A 272 -5.08 -9.78 -0.02
C GLU A 272 -4.38 -10.69 -1.05
N PRO A 273 -3.99 -11.93 -0.67
CA PRO A 273 -3.17 -12.79 -1.54
C PRO A 273 -3.73 -13.01 -2.95
N ASP A 274 -5.03 -13.24 -3.07
CA ASP A 274 -5.68 -13.43 -4.36
C ASP A 274 -5.79 -12.12 -5.17
N ASP A 275 -5.94 -10.98 -4.50
CA ASP A 275 -5.96 -9.66 -5.15
C ASP A 275 -4.61 -9.31 -5.77
N LEU A 276 -3.51 -9.75 -5.17
CA LEU A 276 -2.17 -9.55 -5.71
C LEU A 276 -1.97 -10.27 -7.05
N VAL A 277 -2.46 -11.51 -7.17
CA VAL A 277 -2.42 -12.26 -8.43
C VAL A 277 -3.35 -11.64 -9.46
N GLU A 278 -4.57 -11.25 -9.05
CA GLU A 278 -5.57 -10.66 -9.93
C GLU A 278 -5.16 -9.27 -10.43
N GLY A 279 -4.46 -8.48 -9.62
CA GLY A 279 -3.88 -7.21 -10.05
C GLY A 279 -2.72 -7.40 -11.03
N ALA A 280 -1.82 -8.36 -10.77
CA ALA A 280 -0.70 -8.66 -11.66
C ALA A 280 -1.20 -9.09 -13.04
N LEU A 281 -2.23 -9.96 -13.10
CA LEU A 281 -2.90 -10.37 -14.34
C LEU A 281 -3.43 -9.20 -15.18
N ARG A 282 -3.68 -8.05 -14.56
CA ARG A 282 -4.24 -6.84 -15.18
C ARG A 282 -3.20 -5.75 -15.41
N GLY A 283 -1.91 -6.06 -15.20
CA GLY A 283 -0.79 -5.19 -15.52
C GLY A 283 -0.37 -4.24 -14.40
N ILE A 284 -0.78 -4.48 -13.15
CA ILE A 284 -0.23 -3.79 -11.98
C ILE A 284 1.18 -4.33 -11.68
N ASP A 285 2.11 -3.42 -11.39
CA ASP A 285 3.50 -3.77 -11.05
C ASP A 285 3.79 -3.65 -9.56
N THR A 286 3.09 -2.78 -8.83
CA THR A 286 3.34 -2.59 -7.41
C THR A 286 2.04 -2.45 -6.62
N PHE A 287 2.06 -2.92 -5.39
CA PHE A 287 0.94 -2.91 -4.46
C PHE A 287 1.39 -2.42 -3.10
N ASP A 288 0.47 -1.93 -2.27
CA ASP A 288 0.74 -1.70 -0.86
C ASP A 288 -0.45 -2.10 0.01
N CYS A 289 -0.18 -2.67 1.19
CA CYS A 289 -1.22 -2.89 2.17
C CYS A 289 -0.67 -3.11 3.57
N ALA A 290 -1.37 -2.57 4.57
CA ALA A 290 -1.08 -2.88 5.98
C ALA A 290 -1.65 -4.24 6.42
N MET A 291 -2.37 -4.96 5.55
CA MET A 291 -3.06 -6.21 5.92
C MET A 291 -2.15 -7.24 6.59
N PRO A 292 -0.96 -7.61 6.04
CA PRO A 292 -0.13 -8.66 6.63
C PRO A 292 0.21 -8.42 8.11
N THR A 293 0.65 -7.20 8.45
CA THR A 293 0.99 -6.83 9.83
C THR A 293 -0.26 -6.49 10.67
N ARG A 294 -1.36 -6.06 10.05
CA ARG A 294 -2.62 -5.76 10.74
C ARG A 294 -3.31 -7.02 11.25
N ILE A 295 -3.44 -8.05 10.42
CA ILE A 295 -4.12 -9.29 10.83
C ILE A 295 -3.28 -10.11 11.81
N ALA A 296 -1.95 -10.00 11.75
CA ALA A 296 -1.02 -10.61 12.72
C ALA A 296 -1.28 -10.13 14.16
N ARG A 297 -1.57 -8.83 14.34
CA ARG A 297 -1.94 -8.27 15.66
C ARG A 297 -3.23 -8.86 16.24
N HIS A 298 -4.04 -9.51 15.41
CA HIS A 298 -5.26 -10.18 15.80
C HIS A 298 -5.13 -11.71 15.80
N GLY A 299 -3.91 -12.25 15.78
CA GLY A 299 -3.67 -13.69 15.83
C GLY A 299 -3.86 -14.43 14.51
N GLN A 300 -3.95 -13.73 13.38
CA GLN A 300 -4.15 -14.36 12.08
C GLN A 300 -2.84 -14.48 11.30
N ALA A 301 -2.56 -15.68 10.81
CA ALA A 301 -1.46 -15.98 9.93
C ALA A 301 -1.95 -16.31 8.50
N LEU A 302 -1.17 -15.90 7.50
CA LEU A 302 -1.43 -16.18 6.08
C LEU A 302 -0.95 -17.59 5.72
N VAL A 303 -1.83 -18.43 5.19
CA VAL A 303 -1.53 -19.81 4.80
C VAL A 303 -2.28 -20.16 3.52
N GLN A 304 -1.57 -20.71 2.54
CA GLN A 304 -2.17 -21.13 1.27
C GLN A 304 -3.27 -22.18 1.52
N GLY A 305 -4.39 -22.07 0.80
CA GLY A 305 -5.46 -23.07 0.86
C GLY A 305 -6.35 -23.05 2.10
N MET A 306 -6.12 -22.11 3.04
CA MET A 306 -7.08 -21.78 4.10
C MET A 306 -8.18 -20.85 3.58
N PRO A 307 -9.39 -20.83 4.17
CA PRO A 307 -10.42 -19.85 3.82
C PRO A 307 -9.91 -18.41 3.96
N ARG A 308 -9.94 -17.65 2.86
CA ARG A 308 -9.35 -16.30 2.75
C ARG A 308 -7.87 -16.26 3.14
N PHE A 309 -7.17 -17.37 3.02
CA PHE A 309 -5.77 -17.56 3.41
C PHE A 309 -5.50 -17.40 4.90
N ARG A 310 -6.51 -17.51 5.79
CA ARG A 310 -6.31 -17.19 7.23
C ARG A 310 -6.33 -18.42 8.11
N LEU A 311 -5.23 -18.61 8.84
CA LEU A 311 -5.17 -19.47 10.01
C LEU A 311 -5.27 -18.62 11.28
N ASP A 312 -6.21 -18.92 12.15
CA ASP A 312 -6.36 -18.25 13.46
C ASP A 312 -5.53 -18.99 14.52
N LEU A 313 -4.46 -18.36 14.99
CA LEU A 313 -3.54 -18.91 15.97
C LEU A 313 -4.12 -18.84 17.40
N ALA A 314 -5.10 -17.97 17.66
CA ALA A 314 -5.69 -17.82 18.99
C ALA A 314 -6.76 -18.90 19.30
N LYS A 315 -7.16 -19.69 18.30
CA LYS A 315 -8.17 -20.74 18.39
C LYS A 315 -7.73 -21.95 19.22
N ALA A 316 -8.65 -22.49 20.02
CA ALA A 316 -8.37 -23.56 20.98
C ALA A 316 -7.90 -24.87 20.32
N GLU A 317 -8.31 -25.11 19.07
CA GLU A 317 -7.90 -26.24 18.25
C GLU A 317 -6.38 -26.26 17.99
N ARG A 318 -5.66 -25.16 18.27
CA ARG A 318 -4.20 -25.09 18.16
C ARG A 318 -3.47 -25.62 19.40
N ARG A 319 -4.16 -25.88 20.53
CA ARG A 319 -3.58 -26.16 21.87
C ARG A 319 -2.70 -27.42 22.00
N GLY A 320 -2.55 -28.22 20.94
CA GLY A 320 -1.62 -29.35 20.91
C GLY A 320 -0.97 -29.56 19.55
N GLU A 321 -1.04 -28.58 18.64
CA GLU A 321 -0.43 -28.70 17.32
C GLU A 321 1.07 -28.36 17.36
N ASP A 322 1.91 -29.39 17.47
CA ASP A 322 3.37 -29.27 17.38
C ASP A 322 3.87 -29.31 15.92
N ARG A 323 3.24 -28.50 15.07
CA ARG A 323 3.62 -28.28 13.68
C ARG A 323 3.70 -26.78 13.41
N PRO A 324 4.54 -26.31 12.46
CA PRO A 324 4.66 -24.90 12.14
C PRO A 324 3.37 -24.32 11.56
N ILE A 325 3.34 -22.99 11.37
CA ILE A 325 2.23 -22.32 10.66
C ILE A 325 2.10 -22.89 9.24
N GLU A 326 3.21 -22.98 8.52
CA GLU A 326 3.32 -23.50 7.16
C GLU A 326 4.66 -24.23 7.00
N GLU A 327 4.63 -25.46 6.51
CA GLU A 327 5.84 -26.26 6.26
C GLU A 327 6.73 -25.61 5.19
N GLY A 328 8.04 -25.68 5.38
CA GLY A 328 9.02 -25.09 4.44
C GLY A 328 9.06 -23.56 4.41
N CYS A 329 8.23 -22.86 5.19
CA CYS A 329 8.31 -21.40 5.32
C CYS A 329 9.62 -21.01 6.03
N PRO A 330 10.45 -20.12 5.43
CA PRO A 330 11.74 -19.74 6.00
C PRO A 330 11.65 -18.75 7.16
N CYS A 331 10.47 -18.33 7.62
CA CYS A 331 10.36 -17.37 8.72
C CYS A 331 10.76 -18.01 10.07
N THR A 332 11.12 -17.19 11.04
CA THR A 332 11.48 -17.64 12.40
C THR A 332 10.32 -18.37 13.08
N ALA A 333 9.08 -17.91 12.88
CA ALA A 333 7.89 -18.55 13.43
C ALA A 333 7.80 -20.03 13.02
N CYS A 334 7.91 -20.34 11.73
CA CYS A 334 7.81 -21.72 11.22
C CYS A 334 9.07 -22.55 11.49
N ARG A 335 10.26 -21.95 11.52
CA ARG A 335 11.50 -22.73 11.76
C ARG A 335 11.68 -23.16 13.21
N ARG A 336 11.08 -22.45 14.17
CA ARG A 336 11.38 -22.63 15.60
C ARG A 336 10.19 -23.02 16.47
N PHE A 337 8.96 -22.75 16.03
CA PHE A 337 7.81 -22.86 16.92
C PHE A 337 6.65 -23.62 16.27
N GLY A 338 6.05 -24.52 17.06
CA GLY A 338 4.76 -25.11 16.74
C GLY A 338 3.59 -24.15 16.99
N ARG A 339 2.47 -24.39 16.31
CA ARG A 339 1.21 -23.63 16.48
C ARG A 339 0.70 -23.67 17.93
N ALA A 340 1.01 -24.72 18.70
CA ALA A 340 0.69 -24.78 20.13
C ALA A 340 1.37 -23.68 20.96
N TYR A 341 2.63 -23.38 20.67
CA TYR A 341 3.36 -22.30 21.33
C TYR A 341 2.82 -20.93 20.91
N LEU A 342 2.60 -20.73 19.61
CA LEU A 342 2.01 -19.49 19.09
C LEU A 342 0.62 -19.23 19.68
N HIS A 343 -0.20 -20.28 19.79
CA HIS A 343 -1.48 -20.22 20.48
C HIS A 343 -1.34 -19.75 21.92
N HIS A 344 -0.42 -20.34 22.68
CA HIS A 344 -0.12 -19.90 24.03
C HIS A 344 0.24 -18.40 24.10
N LEU A 345 1.13 -17.92 23.23
CA LEU A 345 1.52 -16.49 23.19
C LEU A 345 0.31 -15.58 22.95
N PHE A 346 -0.58 -15.91 22.02
CA PHE A 346 -1.79 -15.13 21.78
C PHE A 346 -2.79 -15.19 22.93
N ARG A 347 -2.91 -16.33 23.61
CA ARG A 347 -3.75 -16.45 24.82
C ARG A 347 -3.19 -15.69 26.01
N ALA A 348 -1.87 -15.59 26.10
CA ALA A 348 -1.17 -14.85 27.15
C ALA A 348 -1.08 -13.33 26.88
N GLY A 349 -1.35 -12.88 25.66
CA GLY A 349 -1.22 -11.47 25.27
C GLY A 349 0.23 -11.03 25.04
N GLU A 350 1.13 -11.98 24.76
CA GLU A 350 2.56 -11.72 24.59
C GLU A 350 2.86 -11.07 23.24
N MET A 351 3.64 -9.97 23.25
CA MET A 351 4.01 -9.23 22.04
C MET A 351 4.79 -10.09 21.04
N LEU A 352 5.51 -11.11 21.52
CA LEU A 352 6.24 -12.05 20.68
C LEU A 352 5.31 -12.80 19.70
N GLY A 353 4.08 -13.12 20.11
CA GLY A 353 3.12 -13.80 19.22
C GLY A 353 2.76 -12.94 18.01
N ILE A 354 2.56 -11.64 18.25
CA ILE A 354 2.31 -10.64 17.20
C ILE A 354 3.51 -10.53 16.26
N ALA A 355 4.72 -10.44 16.82
CA ALA A 355 5.95 -10.30 16.04
C ALA A 355 6.16 -11.49 15.09
N LEU A 356 6.05 -12.70 15.62
CA LEU A 356 6.22 -13.94 14.85
C LEU A 356 5.15 -14.10 13.76
N ALA A 357 3.88 -13.77 14.06
CA ALA A 357 2.82 -13.81 13.06
C ALA A 357 3.01 -12.74 11.96
N ALA A 358 3.50 -11.55 12.32
CA ALA A 358 3.75 -10.47 11.37
C ALA A 358 4.92 -10.81 10.44
N GLU A 359 6.02 -11.34 10.98
CA GLU A 359 7.15 -11.85 10.20
C GLU A 359 6.71 -12.95 9.23
N HIS A 360 5.91 -13.92 9.71
CA HIS A 360 5.36 -14.98 8.87
C HIS A 360 4.50 -14.43 7.72
N ASN A 361 3.59 -13.49 8.00
CA ASN A 361 2.72 -12.93 6.98
C ASN A 361 3.50 -12.16 5.92
N LEU A 362 4.54 -11.41 6.32
CA LEU A 362 5.44 -10.74 5.38
C LEU A 362 6.23 -11.76 4.54
N ALA A 363 6.71 -12.85 5.15
CA ALA A 363 7.38 -13.93 4.44
C ALA A 363 6.47 -14.59 3.40
N PHE A 364 5.20 -14.84 3.75
CA PHE A 364 4.19 -15.38 2.84
C PHE A 364 3.99 -14.45 1.64
N THR A 365 3.78 -13.14 1.89
CA THR A 365 3.58 -12.16 0.82
C THR A 365 4.79 -12.02 -0.08
N ALA A 366 6.01 -12.02 0.47
CA ALA A 366 7.24 -11.97 -0.32
C ALA A 366 7.41 -13.20 -1.23
N ARG A 367 7.14 -14.41 -0.71
CA ARG A 367 7.15 -15.64 -1.53
C ARG A 367 6.07 -15.62 -2.61
N LEU A 368 4.87 -15.13 -2.31
CA LEU A 368 3.81 -15.02 -3.30
C LEU A 368 4.20 -14.05 -4.44
N MET A 369 4.79 -12.90 -4.13
CA MET A 369 5.32 -11.98 -5.13
C MET A 369 6.38 -12.65 -6.02
N ALA A 370 7.31 -13.41 -5.43
CA ALA A 370 8.31 -14.16 -6.19
C ALA A 370 7.66 -15.17 -7.15
N ARG A 371 6.69 -15.96 -6.66
CA ARG A 371 5.92 -16.91 -7.49
C ARG A 371 5.17 -16.23 -8.63
N ILE A 372 4.60 -15.04 -8.40
CA ILE A 372 3.94 -14.25 -9.46
C ILE A 372 4.97 -13.87 -10.54
N ARG A 373 6.17 -13.40 -10.16
CA ARG A 373 7.24 -13.05 -11.11
C ARG A 373 7.72 -14.25 -11.92
N GLU A 374 7.91 -15.39 -11.26
CA GLU A 374 8.26 -16.65 -11.90
C GLU A 374 7.19 -17.10 -12.89
N ALA A 375 5.92 -17.07 -12.48
CA ALA A 375 4.79 -17.46 -13.34
C ALA A 375 4.63 -16.55 -14.56
N ILE A 376 4.85 -15.23 -14.42
CA ILE A 376 4.87 -14.31 -15.57
C ILE A 376 5.99 -14.67 -16.54
N SER A 377 7.19 -14.97 -16.02
CA SER A 377 8.34 -15.35 -16.87
C SER A 377 8.11 -16.67 -17.61
N ALA A 378 7.35 -17.58 -16.99
CA ALA A 378 7.02 -18.88 -17.55
C ALA A 378 5.73 -18.88 -18.42
N GLY A 379 4.98 -17.78 -18.47
CA GLY A 379 3.67 -17.72 -19.15
C GLY A 379 2.59 -18.57 -18.47
N SER A 380 2.70 -18.81 -17.16
CA SER A 380 1.82 -19.68 -16.37
C SER A 380 1.04 -18.93 -15.27
N LEU A 381 0.91 -17.60 -15.37
CA LEU A 381 0.22 -16.82 -14.32
C LEU A 381 -1.25 -17.23 -14.15
N ALA A 382 -1.90 -17.67 -15.24
CA ALA A 382 -3.26 -18.20 -15.21
C ALA A 382 -3.38 -19.50 -14.39
N GLU A 383 -2.34 -20.34 -14.37
CA GLU A 383 -2.28 -21.58 -13.59
C GLU A 383 -2.12 -21.24 -12.10
N LEU A 384 -1.20 -20.32 -11.76
CA LEU A 384 -1.02 -19.82 -10.40
C LEU A 384 -2.33 -19.24 -9.84
N ARG A 385 -3.11 -18.51 -10.66
CA ARG A 385 -4.44 -18.00 -10.28
C ARG A 385 -5.42 -19.12 -9.94
N ALA A 386 -5.37 -20.24 -10.67
CA ALA A 386 -6.23 -21.40 -10.41
C ALA A 386 -5.84 -22.07 -9.08
N GLU A 387 -4.55 -22.24 -8.82
CA GLU A 387 -4.02 -22.80 -7.56
C GLU A 387 -4.45 -22.00 -6.32
N GLN A 388 -4.52 -20.66 -6.44
CA GLN A 388 -4.96 -19.80 -5.34
C GLN A 388 -6.39 -20.11 -4.85
N ARG A 389 -7.21 -20.73 -5.70
CA ARG A 389 -8.60 -21.08 -5.40
C ARG A 389 -8.75 -22.51 -4.90
N MET A 390 -7.68 -23.30 -4.89
CA MET A 390 -7.70 -24.68 -4.41
C MET A 390 -7.55 -24.73 -2.89
N PRO A 391 -8.32 -25.59 -2.19
CA PRO A 391 -8.05 -25.88 -0.78
C PRO A 391 -6.67 -26.51 -0.63
N ALA A 392 -6.04 -26.32 0.53
CA ALA A 392 -4.76 -26.98 0.82
C ALA A 392 -4.94 -28.49 0.66
N ALA A 393 -4.00 -29.16 -0.03
CA ALA A 393 -3.98 -30.62 -0.03
C ALA A 393 -3.93 -31.09 1.42
N SER A 394 -4.88 -31.95 1.81
CA SER A 394 -4.94 -32.51 3.15
C SER A 394 -3.71 -33.40 3.39
N GLY A 395 -2.68 -32.80 3.98
CA GLY A 395 -1.48 -33.47 4.49
C GLY A 395 -1.60 -33.76 5.97
#